data_AF-A0A958C649-F1
#
_entry.id   AF-A0A958C649-F1
#
_cell.length_a   1.000
_cell.length_b   1.000
_cell.length_c   1.000
_cell.angle_alpha   90.00
_cell.angle_beta   90.00
_cell.angle_gamma   90.00
#
_symmetry.space_group_name_H-M   'P 1'
#
loop_
_entity.id
_entity.type
_entity.pdbx_description
1 polymer ?
#
loop_
_entity_poly.entity_id
_entity_poly.type
_entity_poly.pdbx_seq_one_letter_code
_entity_poly.pdbx_strand_id
1 'polypeptide(L)'
;GRAFSAGGDLALVENAYRNIEEVTRILDEARDLVYNILHCSKPVVSAINGAAVGAGLVVALLADISIASDRARLADGHVRMGVAAGDHAAIIWPLLCGMAKAKYYLMTSEFVSGEEAERIGLVSLCVPHDQL
;
A
#
# COMPACT_ATOMS: atom_id res chain seq x y z
N GLY A 1 -4.26 16.36 -4.61
CA GLY A 1 -4.53 16.43 -3.15
C GLY A 1 -3.23 16.54 -2.38
N ARG A 2 -3.23 16.43 -1.04
CA ARG A 2 -2.00 16.42 -0.21
C ARG A 2 -1.47 15.01 0.12
N ALA A 3 -2.26 13.99 -0.17
CA ALA A 3 -1.92 12.59 0.02
C ALA A 3 -2.49 11.78 -1.15
N PHE A 4 -1.97 10.58 -1.33
CA PHE A 4 -2.56 9.59 -2.22
C PHE A 4 -3.75 8.96 -1.49
N SER A 5 -3.49 8.39 -0.31
CA SER A 5 -4.52 7.92 0.63
C SER A 5 -3.92 7.72 2.01
N ALA A 6 -4.65 8.14 3.06
CA ALA A 6 -4.25 7.95 4.45
C ALA A 6 -4.59 6.54 5.00
N GLY A 7 -5.17 5.67 4.17
CA GLY A 7 -5.61 4.33 4.56
C GLY A 7 -7.08 4.27 4.94
N GLY A 8 -7.49 3.11 5.48
CA GLY A 8 -8.85 2.88 5.94
C GLY A 8 -9.19 3.70 7.18
N ASP A 9 -10.47 4.01 7.36
CA ASP A 9 -10.96 4.68 8.56
C ASP A 9 -10.86 3.74 9.77
N LEU A 10 -10.05 4.13 10.76
CA LEU A 10 -9.81 3.33 11.97
C LEU A 10 -11.09 3.05 12.75
N ALA A 11 -12.06 3.98 12.74
CA ALA A 11 -13.33 3.77 13.43
C ALA A 11 -14.17 2.67 12.75
N LEU A 12 -14.12 2.58 11.41
CA LEU A 12 -14.77 1.48 10.69
C LEU A 12 -14.11 0.14 11.04
N VAL A 13 -12.77 0.10 11.09
CA VAL A 13 -12.02 -1.11 11.44
C VAL A 13 -12.31 -1.57 12.87
N GLU A 14 -12.32 -0.65 13.84
CA GLU A 14 -12.59 -0.99 15.25
C GLU A 14 -14.02 -1.53 15.47
N ASN A 15 -15.02 -0.93 14.80
CA ASN A 15 -16.40 -1.36 14.92
C ASN A 15 -16.64 -2.74 14.27
N ALA A 16 -15.97 -3.02 13.15
CA ALA A 16 -16.12 -4.27 12.42
C ALA A 16 -15.72 -5.50 13.26
N TYR A 17 -14.69 -5.42 14.11
CA TYR A 17 -14.21 -6.57 14.91
C TYR A 17 -15.27 -7.24 15.79
N ARG A 18 -16.36 -6.54 16.11
CA ARG A 18 -17.44 -7.08 16.95
C ARG A 18 -18.48 -7.87 16.16
N ASN A 19 -18.39 -7.88 14.82
CA ASN A 19 -19.33 -8.55 13.93
C ASN A 19 -18.59 -9.34 12.85
N ILE A 20 -18.65 -10.67 12.94
CA ILE A 20 -17.96 -11.56 11.99
C ILE A 20 -18.41 -11.37 10.55
N GLU A 21 -19.70 -11.08 10.30
CA GLU A 21 -20.22 -10.87 8.95
C GLU A 21 -19.64 -9.61 8.32
N GLU A 22 -19.45 -8.57 9.13
CA GLU A 22 -18.83 -7.32 8.70
C GLU A 22 -17.34 -7.48 8.44
N VAL A 23 -16.62 -8.22 9.29
CA VAL A 23 -15.22 -8.60 9.06
C VAL A 23 -15.09 -9.37 7.74
N THR A 24 -15.93 -10.38 7.51
CA THR A 24 -15.89 -11.18 6.27
C THR A 24 -16.14 -10.30 5.04
N ARG A 25 -17.10 -9.39 5.10
CA ARG A 25 -17.37 -8.46 3.99
C ARG A 25 -16.16 -7.57 3.68
N ILE A 26 -15.52 -7.01 4.71
CA ILE A 26 -14.30 -6.17 4.53
C ILE A 26 -13.16 -6.99 3.92
N LEU A 27 -12.98 -8.23 4.36
CA LEU A 27 -11.96 -9.13 3.82
C LEU A 27 -12.24 -9.49 2.35
N ASP A 28 -13.50 -9.74 1.99
CA ASP A 28 -13.90 -9.98 0.60
C ASP A 28 -13.65 -8.73 -0.28
N GLU A 29 -14.00 -7.54 0.21
CA GLU A 29 -13.75 -6.27 -0.50
C GLU A 29 -12.25 -6.01 -0.68
N ALA A 30 -11.43 -6.27 0.35
CA ALA A 30 -9.98 -6.12 0.27
C ALA A 30 -9.35 -7.12 -0.71
N ARG A 31 -9.83 -8.38 -0.70
CA ARG A 31 -9.43 -9.39 -1.69
C ARG A 31 -9.78 -8.94 -3.11
N ASP A 32 -11.00 -8.51 -3.31
CA ASP A 32 -11.50 -8.12 -4.63
C ASP A 32 -10.76 -6.88 -5.15
N LEU A 33 -10.37 -5.93 -4.28
CA LEU A 33 -9.50 -4.80 -4.63
C LEU A 33 -8.18 -5.28 -5.24
N VAL A 34 -7.51 -6.25 -4.61
CA VAL A 34 -6.24 -6.81 -5.10
C VAL A 34 -6.41 -7.48 -6.46
N TYR A 35 -7.34 -8.45 -6.54
CA TYR A 35 -7.46 -9.26 -7.75
C TYR A 35 -8.05 -8.49 -8.92
N ASN A 36 -8.93 -7.51 -8.69
CA ASN A 36 -9.47 -6.69 -9.77
C ASN A 36 -8.39 -5.80 -10.41
N ILE A 37 -7.42 -5.31 -9.63
CA ILE A 37 -6.27 -4.57 -10.19
C ILE A 37 -5.36 -5.54 -10.95
N LEU A 38 -5.01 -6.68 -10.36
CA LEU A 38 -4.16 -7.69 -11.02
C LEU A 38 -4.76 -8.26 -12.32
N HIS A 39 -6.09 -8.32 -12.42
CA HIS A 39 -6.81 -8.77 -13.61
C HIS A 39 -7.24 -7.63 -14.54
N CYS A 40 -6.87 -6.38 -14.25
CA CYS A 40 -7.17 -5.26 -15.12
C CYS A 40 -6.46 -5.46 -16.47
N SER A 41 -7.23 -5.51 -17.56
CA SER A 41 -6.68 -5.70 -18.91
C SER A 41 -6.02 -4.44 -19.50
N LYS A 42 -6.15 -3.31 -18.80
CA LYS A 42 -5.57 -2.03 -19.18
C LYS A 42 -4.45 -1.68 -18.20
N PRO A 43 -3.38 -1.02 -18.68
CA PRO A 43 -2.30 -0.60 -17.80
C PRO A 43 -2.81 0.39 -16.75
N VAL A 44 -2.39 0.20 -15.50
CA VAL A 44 -2.66 1.05 -14.35
C VAL A 44 -1.38 1.81 -13.99
N VAL A 45 -1.48 3.13 -13.91
CA VAL A 45 -0.38 4.00 -13.46
C VAL A 45 -0.79 4.70 -12.18
N SER A 46 0.04 4.58 -11.13
CA SER A 46 -0.16 5.31 -9.88
C SER A 46 0.78 6.52 -9.79
N ALA A 47 0.22 7.67 -9.40
CA ALA A 47 0.96 8.90 -9.13
C ALA A 47 0.88 9.22 -7.63
N ILE A 48 1.90 8.84 -6.87
CA ILE A 48 1.92 8.85 -5.41
C ILE A 48 2.49 10.17 -4.90
N ASN A 49 1.60 11.13 -4.67
CA ASN A 49 1.92 12.53 -4.34
C ASN A 49 2.18 12.81 -2.86
N GLY A 50 2.05 11.84 -1.97
CA GLY A 50 2.17 12.05 -0.53
C GLY A 50 2.00 10.76 0.26
N ALA A 51 1.26 10.82 1.38
CA ALA A 51 0.99 9.63 2.18
C ALA A 51 0.22 8.58 1.36
N ALA A 52 0.71 7.33 1.40
CA ALA A 52 0.04 6.14 0.88
C ALA A 52 0.13 5.04 1.92
N VAL A 53 -0.99 4.74 2.57
CA VAL A 53 -1.03 3.86 3.76
C VAL A 53 -2.12 2.79 3.62
N GLY A 54 -1.85 1.58 4.14
CA GLY A 54 -2.81 0.46 4.21
C GLY A 54 -3.52 0.18 2.88
N ALA A 55 -4.85 0.12 2.89
CA ALA A 55 -5.66 -0.12 1.69
C ALA A 55 -5.39 0.85 0.52
N GLY A 56 -4.96 2.09 0.80
CA GLY A 56 -4.54 3.02 -0.24
C GLY A 56 -3.24 2.62 -0.92
N LEU A 57 -2.33 2.01 -0.15
CA LEU A 57 -1.05 1.50 -0.64
C LEU A 57 -1.23 0.30 -1.58
N VAL A 58 -2.30 -0.49 -1.41
CA VAL A 58 -2.69 -1.57 -2.33
C VAL A 58 -2.79 -1.07 -3.77
N VAL A 59 -3.57 0.00 -4.00
CA VAL A 59 -3.75 0.59 -5.33
C VAL A 59 -2.45 1.19 -5.86
N ALA A 60 -1.66 1.79 -4.97
CA ALA A 60 -0.40 2.42 -5.34
C ALA A 60 0.64 1.41 -5.84
N LEU A 61 0.81 0.28 -5.14
CA LEU A 61 1.87 -0.70 -5.40
C LEU A 61 1.47 -1.84 -6.33
N LEU A 62 0.17 -2.10 -6.52
CA LEU A 62 -0.31 -3.04 -7.53
C LEU A 62 -0.45 -2.43 -8.93
N ALA A 63 -0.24 -1.12 -9.07
CA ALA A 63 -0.18 -0.49 -10.38
C ALA A 63 1.01 -1.06 -11.20
N ASP A 64 0.83 -1.22 -12.51
CA ASP A 64 1.88 -1.71 -13.40
C ASP A 64 3.08 -0.76 -13.43
N ILE A 65 2.82 0.55 -13.34
CA ILE A 65 3.83 1.60 -13.22
C ILE A 65 3.49 2.47 -12.02
N SER A 66 4.41 2.56 -11.07
CA SER A 66 4.27 3.38 -9.88
C SER A 66 5.28 4.52 -9.89
N ILE A 67 4.78 5.75 -9.88
CA ILE A 67 5.59 6.97 -9.83
C ILE A 67 5.35 7.63 -8.49
N ALA A 68 6.41 7.77 -7.68
CA ALA A 68 6.36 8.43 -6.40
C ALA A 68 6.95 9.84 -6.47
N SER A 69 6.39 10.77 -5.71
CA SER A 69 7.07 12.02 -5.41
C SER A 69 8.19 11.79 -4.39
N ASP A 70 9.24 12.59 -4.46
CA ASP A 70 10.26 12.77 -3.40
C ASP A 70 9.66 13.05 -2.00
N ARG A 71 8.44 13.61 -1.93
CA ARG A 71 7.66 13.86 -0.71
C ARG A 71 6.76 12.69 -0.29
N ALA A 72 6.71 11.60 -1.05
CA ALA A 72 5.88 10.45 -0.74
C ALA A 72 6.32 9.78 0.58
N ARG A 73 5.33 9.23 1.28
CA ARG A 73 5.49 8.51 2.55
C ARG A 73 4.64 7.25 2.49
N LEU A 74 5.28 6.11 2.27
CA LEU A 74 4.61 4.82 2.09
C LEU A 74 4.75 4.01 3.38
N ALA A 75 3.65 3.42 3.86
CA ALA A 75 3.69 2.48 4.97
C ALA A 75 2.51 1.52 4.91
N ASP A 76 2.75 0.23 5.15
CA ASP A 76 1.68 -0.75 5.28
C ASP A 76 0.82 -0.47 6.52
N GLY A 77 1.46 -0.39 7.70
CA GLY A 77 0.85 0.07 8.95
C GLY A 77 0.02 -0.97 9.72
N HIS A 78 -0.26 -2.15 9.15
CA HIS A 78 -1.14 -3.16 9.77
C HIS A 78 -0.61 -3.66 11.11
N VAL A 79 0.71 -3.89 11.22
CA VAL A 79 1.32 -4.41 12.46
C VAL A 79 1.20 -3.41 13.61
N ARG A 80 1.21 -2.10 13.34
CA ARG A 80 0.92 -1.06 14.36
C ARG A 80 -0.53 -1.10 14.85
N MET A 81 -1.45 -1.59 14.04
CA MET A 81 -2.86 -1.81 14.43
C MET A 81 -3.07 -3.17 15.12
N GLY A 82 -2.02 -4.00 15.22
CA GLY A 82 -2.12 -5.34 15.83
C GLY A 82 -2.64 -6.43 14.88
N VAL A 83 -2.62 -6.19 13.57
CA VAL A 83 -3.01 -7.19 12.56
C VAL A 83 -1.89 -7.48 11.56
N ALA A 84 -1.99 -8.63 10.90
CA ALA A 84 -1.04 -9.01 9.86
C ALA A 84 -1.20 -8.11 8.63
N ALA A 85 -0.08 -7.83 7.95
CA ALA A 85 -0.02 -7.15 6.66
C ALA A 85 -0.56 -8.07 5.53
N GLY A 86 -1.88 -8.26 5.51
CA GLY A 86 -2.57 -9.26 4.70
C GLY A 86 -3.28 -8.73 3.46
N ASP A 87 -3.33 -7.41 3.25
CA ASP A 87 -4.17 -6.77 2.22
C ASP A 87 -3.51 -6.65 0.84
N HIS A 88 -2.19 -6.84 0.72
CA HIS A 88 -1.45 -6.96 -0.55
C HIS A 88 0.01 -7.37 -0.36
N ALA A 89 0.62 -6.93 0.74
CA ALA A 89 2.07 -6.89 0.88
C ALA A 89 2.75 -8.26 0.77
N ALA A 90 2.13 -9.30 1.34
CA ALA A 90 2.63 -10.67 1.29
C ALA A 90 2.74 -11.24 -0.14
N ILE A 91 1.96 -10.72 -1.09
CA ILE A 91 1.94 -11.20 -2.48
C ILE A 91 3.08 -10.57 -3.29
N ILE A 92 3.34 -9.27 -3.11
CA ILE A 92 4.20 -8.50 -4.03
C ILE A 92 5.49 -7.97 -3.41
N TRP A 93 5.54 -7.59 -2.12
CA TRP A 93 6.71 -6.88 -1.57
C TRP A 93 8.01 -7.68 -1.65
N PRO A 94 8.03 -9.01 -1.40
CA PRO A 94 9.24 -9.79 -1.58
C PRO A 94 9.74 -9.84 -3.03
N LEU A 95 8.84 -9.73 -4.02
CA LEU A 95 9.18 -9.68 -5.44
C LEU A 95 9.67 -8.29 -5.88
N LEU A 96 9.17 -7.23 -5.23
CA LEU A 96 9.55 -5.85 -5.51
C LEU A 96 10.89 -5.46 -4.88
N CYS A 97 11.00 -5.57 -3.55
CA CYS A 97 12.15 -5.05 -2.80
C CYS A 97 13.02 -6.10 -2.10
N GLY A 98 12.72 -7.39 -2.36
CA GLY A 98 13.43 -8.50 -1.74
C GLY A 98 13.03 -8.74 -0.28
N MET A 99 13.28 -9.96 0.19
CA MET A 99 12.79 -10.43 1.49
C MET A 99 13.28 -9.62 2.68
N ALA A 100 14.53 -9.15 2.65
CA ALA A 100 15.12 -8.42 3.77
C ALA A 100 14.44 -7.07 4.01
N LYS A 101 14.22 -6.29 2.94
CA LYS A 101 13.54 -5.01 3.02
C LYS A 101 12.05 -5.17 3.26
N ALA A 102 11.41 -6.14 2.62
CA ALA A 102 10.00 -6.45 2.86
C ALA A 102 9.74 -6.75 4.34
N LYS A 103 10.51 -7.67 4.95
CA LYS A 103 10.38 -7.98 6.38
C LYS A 103 10.65 -6.77 7.26
N TYR A 104 11.71 -6.01 6.98
CA TYR A 104 12.05 -4.83 7.78
C TYR A 104 10.87 -3.86 7.84
N TYR A 105 10.38 -3.39 6.69
CA TYR A 105 9.33 -2.37 6.67
C TYR A 105 7.95 -2.89 7.10
N LEU A 106 7.59 -4.14 6.77
CA LEU A 106 6.31 -4.71 7.20
C LEU A 106 6.27 -4.98 8.71
N MET A 107 7.37 -5.47 9.29
CA MET A 107 7.41 -5.80 10.72
C MET A 107 7.62 -4.57 11.62
N THR A 108 8.32 -3.54 11.15
CA THR A 108 8.52 -2.30 11.92
C THR A 108 7.43 -1.26 11.65
N SER A 109 6.73 -1.38 10.52
CA SER A 109 5.80 -0.36 10.00
C SER A 109 6.45 1.03 9.89
N GLU A 110 7.75 1.08 9.64
CA GLU A 110 8.46 2.33 9.33
C GLU A 110 8.04 2.89 7.98
N PHE A 111 8.04 4.21 7.86
CA PHE A 111 7.75 4.86 6.58
C PHE A 111 8.91 4.70 5.61
N VAL A 112 8.57 4.42 4.35
CA VAL A 112 9.49 4.46 3.20
C VAL A 112 9.29 5.79 2.48
N SER A 113 10.37 6.54 2.23
CA SER A 113 10.30 7.72 1.36
C SER A 113 10.13 7.30 -0.11
N GLY A 114 9.67 8.21 -0.98
CA GLY A 114 9.63 7.96 -2.42
C GLY A 114 11.00 7.54 -2.98
N GLU A 115 12.05 8.25 -2.57
CA GLU A 115 13.43 7.95 -3.01
C GLU A 115 13.92 6.56 -2.55
N GLU A 116 13.69 6.19 -1.28
CA GLU A 116 14.07 4.85 -0.79
C GLU A 116 13.21 3.78 -1.45
N ALA A 117 11.92 4.05 -1.70
CA ALA A 117 11.03 3.12 -2.37
C ALA A 117 11.51 2.81 -3.79
N GLU A 118 11.95 3.82 -4.56
CA GLU A 118 12.56 3.58 -5.87
C GLU A 118 13.89 2.82 -5.72
N ARG A 119 14.77 3.27 -4.81
CA ARG A 119 16.11 2.70 -4.61
C ARG A 119 16.08 1.21 -4.27
N ILE A 120 15.04 0.75 -3.57
CA ILE A 120 14.87 -0.66 -3.22
C ILE A 120 14.00 -1.45 -4.20
N GLY A 121 13.44 -0.82 -5.24
CA GLY A 121 12.57 -1.46 -6.23
C GLY A 121 11.11 -1.62 -5.79
N LEU A 122 10.67 -0.91 -4.75
CA LEU A 122 9.27 -0.91 -4.31
C LEU A 122 8.36 -0.08 -5.21
N VAL A 123 8.88 0.97 -5.87
CA VAL A 123 8.19 1.73 -6.92
C VAL A 123 9.05 1.83 -8.18
N SER A 124 8.44 2.13 -9.32
CA SER A 124 9.13 2.20 -10.61
C SER A 124 10.03 3.43 -10.77
N LEU A 125 9.59 4.59 -10.26
CA LEU A 125 10.31 5.85 -10.40
C LEU A 125 10.00 6.81 -9.25
N CYS A 126 10.99 7.55 -8.77
CA CYS A 126 10.77 8.73 -7.93
C CYS A 126 11.08 10.01 -8.73
N VAL A 127 10.22 11.03 -8.60
CA VAL A 127 10.37 12.34 -9.26
C VAL A 127 10.24 13.49 -8.25
N PRO A 128 10.79 14.69 -8.55
CA PRO A 128 10.45 15.90 -7.80
C PRO A 128 8.94 16.11 -7.74
N HIS A 129 8.43 16.54 -6.58
CA HIS A 129 6.98 16.68 -6.35
C HIS A 129 6.23 17.52 -7.40
N ASP A 130 6.87 18.52 -7.98
CA ASP A 130 6.30 19.41 -8.99
C ASP A 130 6.29 18.82 -10.42
N GLN A 131 6.88 17.64 -10.60
CA GLN A 131 6.95 16.90 -11.86
C GLN A 131 6.14 15.59 -11.83
N LEU A 132 5.46 15.31 -10.71
CA LEU A 132 4.54 14.18 -10.59
C LEU A 132 3.19 14.51 -11.24
#